data_AF-A0A7K2EH18-F1
#
_entry.id   AF-A0A7K2EH18-F1
#
_cell.length_a   1.000
_cell.length_b   1.000
_cell.length_c   1.000
_cell.angle_alpha   90.00
_cell.angle_beta   90.00
_cell.angle_gamma   90.00
#
_symmetry.space_group_name_H-M   'P 1'
#
loop_
_entity.id
_entity.type
_entity.pdbx_description
1 polymer ?
#
loop_
_entity_poly.entity_id
_entity_poly.type
_entity_poly.pdbx_seq_one_letter_code
_entity_poly.pdbx_strand_id
1 'polypeptide(L)'
;MQLAFWDFPPTECLELAAKTLSIEAERQTVSGCVELLHQQQIDVALLPVTVALAADGLDIVPGGAVSSWGYPFARMRVRRDLQQAGTLECTSDQGLEAFMSRVILKEHYGRDITLTSNGTADIKLLTGAASLDQADDPTTLDLGQEWYELS
;
A
#
# COMPACT_ATOMS: atom_id res chain seq x y z
N MET A 1 13.04 3.46 -23.53
CA MET A 1 12.67 3.73 -22.14
C MET A 1 11.81 2.58 -21.68
N GLN A 2 12.31 1.77 -20.75
CA GLN A 2 11.61 0.63 -20.18
C GLN A 2 11.10 0.97 -18.78
N LEU A 3 9.82 0.72 -18.57
CA LEU A 3 9.13 1.00 -17.31
C LEU A 3 8.73 -0.31 -16.62
N ALA A 4 8.81 -0.34 -15.30
CA ALA A 4 8.08 -1.34 -14.52
C ALA A 4 7.07 -0.70 -13.58
N PHE A 5 5.91 -1.31 -13.45
CA PHE A 5 4.90 -0.94 -12.47
C PHE A 5 4.78 -2.06 -11.44
N TRP A 6 4.87 -1.70 -10.15
CA TRP A 6 4.47 -2.63 -9.11
C TRP A 6 3.00 -3.01 -9.31
N ASP A 7 2.71 -4.30 -9.13
CA ASP A 7 1.37 -4.88 -9.27
C ASP A 7 0.41 -4.31 -8.21
N PHE A 8 -0.30 -3.27 -8.60
CA PHE A 8 -1.21 -2.48 -7.75
C PHE A 8 -2.42 -2.06 -8.59
N PRO A 9 -3.66 -2.24 -8.13
CA PRO A 9 -4.82 -1.96 -8.99
C PRO A 9 -4.83 -0.54 -9.59
N PRO A 10 -4.47 0.53 -8.84
CA PRO A 10 -4.34 1.88 -9.42
C PRO A 10 -3.31 2.04 -10.55
N THR A 11 -2.38 1.12 -10.77
CA THR A 11 -1.38 1.22 -11.85
C THR A 11 -1.88 0.67 -13.19
N GLU A 12 -3.08 0.07 -13.24
CA GLU A 12 -3.74 -0.38 -14.48
C GLU A 12 -3.88 0.75 -15.51
N CYS A 13 -4.25 1.95 -15.04
CA CYS A 13 -4.40 3.11 -15.93
C CYS A 13 -3.06 3.57 -16.52
N LEU A 14 -1.95 3.38 -15.79
CA LEU A 14 -0.61 3.74 -16.25
C LEU A 14 -0.11 2.79 -17.34
N GLU A 15 -0.45 1.50 -17.24
CA GLU A 15 -0.15 0.52 -18.27
C GLU A 15 -0.90 0.82 -19.58
N LEU A 16 -2.18 1.18 -19.47
CA LEU A 16 -3.00 1.64 -20.61
C LEU A 16 -2.41 2.91 -21.25
N ALA A 17 -1.94 3.86 -20.43
CA ALA A 17 -1.29 5.07 -20.91
C ALA A 17 0.05 4.77 -21.60
N ALA A 18 0.87 3.89 -21.04
CA ALA A 18 2.14 3.46 -21.61
C ALA A 18 1.95 2.81 -22.99
N LYS A 19 0.96 1.90 -23.12
CA LYS A 19 0.58 1.29 -24.41
C LYS A 19 0.18 2.36 -25.45
N THR A 20 -0.63 3.33 -25.04
CA THR A 20 -1.08 4.43 -25.91
C THR A 20 0.10 5.29 -26.41
N LEU A 21 1.11 5.47 -25.56
CA LEU A 21 2.32 6.25 -25.87
C LEU A 21 3.44 5.40 -26.49
N SER A 22 3.20 4.11 -26.76
CA SER A 22 4.21 3.17 -27.27
C SER A 22 5.46 3.08 -26.38
N ILE A 23 5.27 3.16 -25.07
CA ILE A 23 6.31 2.95 -24.05
C ILE A 23 6.28 1.49 -23.62
N GLU A 24 7.45 0.84 -23.59
CA GLU A 24 7.59 -0.52 -23.07
C GLU A 24 7.41 -0.49 -21.55
N ALA A 25 6.36 -1.16 -21.07
CA ALA A 25 6.04 -1.24 -19.65
C ALA A 25 5.67 -2.67 -19.27
N GLU A 26 6.14 -3.12 -18.11
CA GLU A 26 5.82 -4.42 -17.54
C GLU A 26 5.30 -4.32 -16.10
N ARG A 27 4.53 -5.33 -15.69
CA ARG A 27 4.10 -5.50 -14.29
C ARG A 27 5.04 -6.45 -13.59
N GLN A 28 5.46 -6.05 -12.39
CA GLN A 28 6.35 -6.85 -11.56
C GLN A 28 5.93 -6.76 -10.09
N THR A 29 6.43 -7.69 -9.29
CA THR A 29 6.38 -7.53 -7.83
C THR A 29 7.26 -6.35 -7.43
N VAL A 30 7.03 -5.79 -6.24
CA VAL A 30 7.86 -4.70 -5.72
C VAL A 30 9.35 -5.09 -5.71
N SER A 31 9.67 -6.33 -5.29
CA SER A 31 11.04 -6.84 -5.31
C SER A 31 11.60 -6.99 -6.73
N GLY A 32 10.77 -7.44 -7.68
CA GLY A 32 11.14 -7.56 -9.08
C GLY A 32 11.48 -6.20 -9.70
N CYS A 33 10.65 -5.17 -9.46
CA CYS A 33 10.94 -3.80 -9.92
C CYS A 33 12.30 -3.29 -9.40
N VAL A 34 12.59 -3.48 -8.11
CA VAL A 34 13.85 -3.06 -7.49
C VAL A 34 15.04 -3.82 -8.08
N GLU A 35 14.90 -5.13 -8.27
CA GLU A 35 15.94 -5.96 -8.88
C GLU A 35 16.26 -5.51 -10.32
N LEU A 36 15.23 -5.27 -11.13
CA LEU A 36 15.39 -4.81 -12.51
C LEU A 36 16.06 -3.43 -12.60
N LEU A 37 15.73 -2.51 -11.69
CA LEU A 37 16.40 -1.21 -11.60
C LEU A 37 17.90 -1.37 -11.27
N HIS A 38 18.24 -2.19 -10.27
CA HIS A 38 19.63 -2.43 -9.91
C HIS A 38 20.43 -3.12 -11.02
N GLN A 39 19.78 -4.01 -11.77
CA GLN A 39 20.39 -4.70 -12.92
C GLN A 39 20.40 -3.83 -14.19
N GLN A 40 19.90 -2.58 -14.13
CA GLN A 40 19.79 -1.67 -15.26
C GLN A 40 19.00 -2.26 -16.44
N GLN A 41 18.04 -3.14 -16.13
CA GLN A 41 17.15 -3.74 -17.13
C GLN A 41 15.96 -2.83 -17.42
N ILE A 42 15.58 -1.97 -16.48
CA ILE A 42 14.56 -0.94 -16.69
C ILE A 42 15.11 0.44 -16.30
N ASP A 43 14.55 1.49 -16.91
CA ASP A 43 15.00 2.87 -16.69
C ASP A 43 14.28 3.53 -15.49
N VAL A 44 12.99 3.22 -15.31
CA VAL A 44 12.14 3.81 -14.27
C VAL A 44 11.16 2.77 -13.75
N ALA A 45 10.92 2.74 -12.43
CA ALA A 45 9.84 1.95 -11.85
C ALA A 45 8.92 2.78 -10.96
N LEU A 46 7.64 2.45 -10.97
CA LEU A 46 6.71 2.91 -9.95
C LEU A 46 6.74 1.94 -8.77
N LEU A 47 7.11 2.45 -7.60
CA LEU A 47 7.29 1.70 -6.36
C LEU A 47 6.46 2.29 -5.22
N PRO A 48 6.12 1.51 -4.18
CA PRO A 48 5.62 2.06 -2.93
C PRO A 48 6.63 3.05 -2.34
N VAL A 49 6.14 4.17 -1.80
CA VAL A 49 7.00 5.25 -1.27
C VAL A 49 7.99 4.76 -0.21
N THR A 50 7.56 3.82 0.63
CA THR A 50 8.41 3.23 1.69
C THR A 50 9.60 2.46 1.13
N VAL A 51 9.44 1.83 -0.05
CA VAL A 51 10.51 1.11 -0.72
C VAL A 51 11.40 2.07 -1.51
N ALA A 52 10.80 3.02 -2.23
CA ALA A 52 11.53 4.02 -2.99
C ALA A 52 12.47 4.86 -2.09
N LEU A 53 12.02 5.23 -0.89
CA LEU A 53 12.83 5.98 0.07
C LEU A 53 13.90 5.14 0.79
N ALA A 54 13.75 3.82 0.82
CA ALA A 54 14.69 2.92 1.48
C ALA A 54 15.72 2.31 0.53
N ALA A 55 15.52 2.43 -0.78
CA ALA A 55 16.38 1.84 -1.79
C ALA A 55 17.63 2.69 -2.01
N ASP A 56 18.79 2.10 -1.74
CA ASP A 56 20.08 2.74 -1.98
C ASP A 56 20.41 2.81 -3.47
N GLY A 57 20.95 3.95 -3.92
CA GLY A 57 21.42 4.11 -5.30
C GLY A 57 20.32 4.27 -6.34
N LEU A 58 19.08 4.59 -5.93
CA LEU A 58 17.99 4.98 -6.81
C LEU A 58 17.66 6.47 -6.62
N ASP A 59 17.39 7.16 -7.72
CA ASP A 59 16.90 8.53 -7.72
C ASP A 59 15.37 8.56 -7.83
N ILE A 60 14.75 9.49 -7.11
CA ILE A 60 13.30 9.73 -7.20
C ILE A 60 13.03 10.73 -8.33
N VAL A 61 12.16 10.34 -9.27
CA VAL A 61 11.71 11.22 -10.34
C VAL A 61 10.79 12.31 -9.75
N PRO A 62 11.16 13.61 -9.83
CA PRO A 62 10.29 14.67 -9.34
C PRO A 62 9.04 14.80 -10.24
N GLY A 63 7.89 15.07 -9.62
CA GLY A 63 6.63 15.29 -10.34
C GLY A 63 5.90 14.02 -10.79
N GLY A 64 6.43 12.83 -10.52
CA GLY A 64 5.77 11.54 -10.76
C GLY A 64 5.33 10.88 -9.46
N ALA A 65 4.02 10.81 -9.20
CA ALA A 65 3.48 10.07 -8.07
C ALA A 65 2.05 9.60 -8.36
N VAL A 66 1.67 8.46 -7.79
CA VAL A 66 0.27 8.07 -7.63
C VAL A 66 -0.14 8.47 -6.22
N SER A 67 -1.12 9.36 -6.12
CA SER A 67 -1.66 9.84 -4.85
C SER A 67 -3.17 9.91 -4.91
N SER A 68 -3.82 9.81 -3.76
CA SER A 68 -5.27 9.85 -3.66
C SER A 68 -5.70 10.58 -2.39
N TRP A 69 -6.79 11.34 -2.49
CA TRP A 69 -7.45 11.96 -1.33
C TRP A 69 -8.29 10.96 -0.52
N GLY A 70 -8.77 9.90 -1.17
CA GLY A 70 -9.40 8.74 -0.53
C GLY A 70 -8.71 7.47 -0.99
N TYR A 71 -8.44 6.55 -0.08
CA TYR A 71 -7.68 5.33 -0.35
C TYR A 71 -8.56 4.08 -0.16
N PRO A 72 -9.52 3.81 -1.08
CA PRO A 72 -10.50 2.72 -0.92
C PRO A 72 -9.85 1.33 -1.00
N PHE A 73 -8.58 1.28 -1.37
CA PHE A 73 -7.80 0.07 -1.54
C PHE A 73 -7.12 -0.39 -0.25
N ALA A 74 -7.35 0.26 0.91
CA ALA A 74 -6.93 -0.28 2.19
C ALA A 74 -7.95 -0.06 3.31
N ARG A 75 -8.20 -1.14 4.07
CA ARG A 75 -9.14 -1.20 5.19
C ARG A 75 -8.59 -2.02 6.33
N MET A 76 -8.97 -1.66 7.55
CA MET A 76 -8.72 -2.47 8.74
C MET A 76 -10.00 -3.21 9.12
N ARG A 77 -10.01 -4.54 9.05
CA ARG A 77 -11.12 -5.34 9.55
C ARG A 77 -10.89 -5.73 11.00
N VAL A 78 -11.77 -5.25 11.86
CA VAL A 78 -11.78 -5.47 13.29
C VAL A 78 -12.45 -6.83 13.59
N ARG A 79 -11.67 -7.82 14.04
CA ARG A 79 -12.17 -9.18 14.33
C ARG A 79 -12.63 -9.33 15.78
N ARG A 80 -12.21 -8.43 16.66
CA ARG A 80 -12.53 -8.38 18.10
C ARG A 80 -12.78 -6.95 18.52
N ASP A 81 -13.24 -6.72 19.75
CA ASP A 81 -13.42 -5.37 20.28
C ASP A 81 -12.18 -4.49 20.05
N LEU A 82 -12.36 -3.38 19.33
CA LEU A 82 -11.31 -2.42 18.98
C LEU A 82 -10.64 -1.85 20.24
N GLN A 83 -11.41 -1.70 21.33
CA GLN A 83 -10.91 -1.21 22.61
C GLN A 83 -9.98 -2.20 23.32
N GLN A 84 -9.94 -3.46 22.86
CA GLN A 84 -9.10 -4.51 23.41
C GLN A 84 -8.03 -4.98 22.42
N ALA A 85 -8.06 -4.50 21.17
CA ALA A 85 -7.13 -4.89 20.14
C ALA A 85 -5.68 -4.53 20.52
N GLY A 86 -4.77 -5.49 20.38
CA GLY A 86 -3.33 -5.32 20.59
C GLY A 86 -2.49 -5.73 19.38
N THR A 87 -3.09 -6.38 18.40
CA THR A 87 -2.38 -6.96 17.24
C THR A 87 -3.04 -6.62 15.90
N LEU A 88 -2.20 -6.31 14.90
CA LEU A 88 -2.59 -6.09 13.51
C LEU A 88 -1.89 -7.12 12.61
N GLU A 89 -2.67 -7.89 11.86
CA GLU A 89 -2.18 -8.81 10.84
C GLU A 89 -1.89 -8.07 9.55
N CYS A 90 -0.64 -8.15 9.07
CA CYS A 90 -0.20 -7.59 7.79
C CYS A 90 0.91 -8.45 7.15
N THR A 91 1.10 -8.29 5.85
CA THR A 91 2.19 -8.90 5.07
C THR A 91 3.29 -7.87 4.77
N SER A 92 4.48 -8.35 4.38
CA SER A 92 5.67 -7.49 4.20
C SER A 92 5.53 -6.46 3.07
N ASP A 93 4.65 -6.71 2.10
CA ASP A 93 4.31 -5.83 0.99
C ASP A 93 3.33 -4.70 1.37
N GLN A 94 2.71 -4.77 2.56
CA GLN A 94 1.74 -3.78 3.06
C GLN A 94 2.37 -2.75 4.01
N GLY A 95 3.67 -2.45 3.83
CA GLY A 95 4.44 -1.65 4.80
C GLY A 95 3.88 -0.24 5.04
N LEU A 96 3.41 0.43 3.98
CA LEU A 96 2.82 1.77 4.10
C LEU A 96 1.48 1.73 4.84
N GLU A 97 0.60 0.83 4.45
CA GLU A 97 -0.72 0.66 5.04
C GLU A 97 -0.63 0.21 6.50
N ALA A 98 0.32 -0.69 6.81
CA ALA A 98 0.60 -1.11 8.18
C ALA A 98 1.12 0.05 9.04
N PHE A 99 1.98 0.91 8.49
CA PHE A 99 2.43 2.12 9.17
C PHE A 99 1.27 3.09 9.43
N MET A 100 0.48 3.42 8.40
CA MET A 100 -0.69 4.29 8.53
C MET A 100 -1.70 3.75 9.54
N SER A 101 -1.98 2.44 9.50
CA SER A 101 -2.87 1.76 10.45
C SER A 101 -2.41 1.95 11.89
N ARG A 102 -1.10 1.82 12.17
CA ARG A 102 -0.57 2.05 13.52
C ARG A 102 -0.71 3.49 13.97
N VAL A 103 -0.50 4.46 13.07
CA VAL A 103 -0.70 5.89 13.37
C VAL A 103 -2.18 6.13 13.71
N ILE A 104 -3.10 5.70 12.85
CA ILE A 104 -4.55 5.84 13.07
C ILE A 104 -4.99 5.19 14.38
N LEU A 105 -4.61 3.93 14.61
CA LEU A 105 -4.99 3.19 15.83
C LEU A 105 -4.46 3.86 17.10
N LYS A 106 -3.27 4.46 17.03
CA LYS A 106 -2.70 5.20 18.14
C LYS A 106 -3.40 6.53 18.38
N GLU A 107 -3.56 7.34 17.34
CA GLU A 107 -4.02 8.72 17.47
C GLU A 107 -5.54 8.80 17.68
N HIS A 108 -6.35 8.06 16.92
CA HIS A 108 -7.83 8.07 17.06
C HIS A 108 -8.32 7.20 18.21
N TYR A 109 -7.67 6.07 18.45
CA TYR A 109 -8.18 5.04 19.36
C TYR A 109 -7.30 4.80 20.59
N GLY A 110 -6.18 5.49 20.73
CA GLY A 110 -5.27 5.34 21.87
C GLY A 110 -4.64 3.94 21.97
N ARG A 111 -4.51 3.22 20.84
CA ARG A 111 -4.04 1.83 20.81
C ARG A 111 -2.62 1.74 20.25
N ASP A 112 -1.69 1.28 21.08
CA ASP A 112 -0.39 0.81 20.61
C ASP A 112 -0.49 -0.65 20.14
N ILE A 113 -0.28 -0.86 18.84
CA ILE A 113 -0.54 -2.13 18.17
C ILE A 113 0.76 -2.78 17.70
N THR A 114 0.87 -4.09 17.93
CA THR A 114 1.96 -4.93 17.45
C THR A 114 1.61 -5.57 16.10
N LEU A 115 2.54 -5.54 15.15
CA LEU A 115 2.36 -6.17 13.84
C LEU A 115 2.64 -7.68 13.92
N THR A 116 1.85 -8.49 13.23
CA THR A 116 2.02 -9.95 13.14
C THR A 116 1.60 -10.45 11.75
N SER A 117 2.00 -11.68 11.41
CA SER A 117 1.64 -12.35 10.15
C SER A 117 0.98 -13.71 10.38
N ASN A 118 0.58 -14.03 11.62
CA ASN A 118 0.17 -15.38 12.06
C ASN A 118 -1.32 -15.73 11.84
N GLY A 119 -2.11 -14.87 11.19
CA GLY A 119 -3.52 -15.14 10.89
C GLY A 119 -4.50 -15.00 12.06
N THR A 120 -4.03 -14.71 13.28
CA THR A 120 -4.85 -14.71 14.50
C THR A 120 -4.94 -13.34 15.20
N ALA A 121 -4.53 -12.28 14.51
CA ALA A 121 -4.55 -10.93 15.07
C ALA A 121 -5.97 -10.41 15.34
N ASP A 122 -6.06 -9.42 16.20
CA ASP A 122 -7.33 -8.76 16.56
C ASP A 122 -7.88 -7.91 15.41
N ILE A 123 -6.98 -7.36 14.58
CA ILE A 123 -7.29 -6.57 13.40
C ILE A 123 -6.59 -7.18 12.21
N LYS A 124 -7.27 -7.27 11.06
CA LYS A 124 -6.67 -7.68 9.79
C LYS A 124 -6.55 -6.50 8.84
N LEU A 125 -5.36 -6.26 8.31
CA LEU A 125 -5.18 -5.34 7.20
C LEU A 125 -5.63 -5.98 5.89
N LEU A 126 -6.49 -5.28 5.16
CA LEU A 126 -6.99 -5.65 3.85
C LEU A 126 -6.49 -4.62 2.85
N THR A 127 -5.86 -5.08 1.77
CA THR A 127 -5.40 -4.21 0.68
C THR A 127 -5.89 -4.71 -0.68
N GLY A 128 -5.92 -3.81 -1.67
CA GLY A 128 -6.31 -4.12 -3.05
C GLY A 128 -7.77 -4.59 -3.15
N ALA A 129 -8.03 -5.62 -3.96
CA ALA A 129 -9.38 -6.14 -4.21
C ALA A 129 -10.09 -6.60 -2.92
N ALA A 130 -9.35 -7.22 -1.99
CA ALA A 130 -9.90 -7.69 -0.72
C ALA A 130 -10.43 -6.56 0.19
N SER A 131 -9.95 -5.32 -0.01
CA SER A 131 -10.48 -4.13 0.65
C SER A 131 -11.85 -3.75 0.06
N LEU A 132 -11.98 -3.75 -1.26
CA LEU A 132 -13.20 -3.32 -1.96
C LEU A 132 -14.40 -4.20 -1.64
N ASP A 133 -14.19 -5.51 -1.46
CA ASP A 133 -15.25 -6.48 -1.11
C ASP A 133 -15.83 -6.27 0.30
N GLN A 134 -15.24 -5.39 1.11
CA GLN A 134 -15.66 -5.13 2.49
C GLN A 134 -16.11 -3.67 2.68
N ALA A 135 -16.48 -2.99 1.60
CA ALA A 135 -16.85 -1.57 1.60
C ALA A 135 -17.94 -1.21 2.64
N ASP A 136 -18.94 -2.08 2.79
CA ASP A 136 -20.13 -1.85 3.60
C ASP A 136 -20.13 -2.64 4.94
N ASP A 137 -19.01 -3.28 5.30
CA ASP A 137 -18.92 -4.07 6.53
C ASP A 137 -18.73 -3.14 7.75
N PRO A 138 -19.66 -3.13 8.74
CA PRO A 138 -19.57 -2.26 9.92
C PRO A 138 -18.39 -2.60 10.83
N THR A 139 -17.73 -3.74 10.62
CA THR A 139 -16.50 -4.13 11.33
C THR A 139 -15.24 -3.67 10.61
N THR A 140 -15.37 -2.88 9.54
CA THR A 140 -14.22 -2.31 8.82
C THR A 140 -14.07 -0.82 9.05
N LEU A 141 -12.82 -0.40 9.17
CA LEU A 141 -12.40 1.00 9.19
C LEU A 141 -11.74 1.31 7.86
N ASP A 142 -12.18 2.37 7.20
CA ASP A 142 -11.60 2.84 5.95
C ASP A 142 -10.33 3.65 6.24
N LEU A 143 -9.18 3.15 5.81
CA LEU A 143 -7.90 3.74 6.19
C LEU A 143 -7.74 5.17 5.65
N GLY A 144 -8.31 5.45 4.48
CA GLY A 144 -8.28 6.78 3.89
C GLY A 144 -9.17 7.77 4.64
N GLN A 145 -10.39 7.34 5.00
CA GLN A 145 -11.30 8.17 5.79
C GLN A 145 -10.73 8.46 7.19
N GLU A 146 -10.27 7.44 7.90
CA GLU A 146 -9.68 7.58 9.23
C GLU A 146 -8.46 8.52 9.20
N TRP A 147 -7.62 8.43 8.16
CA TRP A 147 -6.51 9.35 7.97
C TRP A 147 -6.96 10.80 7.77
N TYR A 148 -8.00 11.02 6.95
CA TYR A 148 -8.55 12.37 6.73
C TYR A 148 -9.12 12.96 8.03
N GLU A 149 -9.71 12.14 8.89
CA GLU A 149 -10.26 12.58 10.17
C GLU A 149 -9.18 12.90 11.22
N LEU A 150 -7.91 12.54 10.99
CA LEU A 150 -6.78 12.94 11.85
C LEU A 150 -6.34 14.41 11.66
N SER A 151 -6.62 15.00 10.49
CA SER A 151 -6.15 16.34 10.11
C SER A 151 -7.14 17.44 10.49
#